data_AF-A0A524MDA5-F1
#
_entry.id   AF-A0A524MDA5-F1
#
_cell.length_a   1.000
_cell.length_b   1.000
_cell.length_c   1.000
_cell.angle_alpha   90.00
_cell.angle_beta   90.00
_cell.angle_gamma   90.00
#
_symmetry.space_group_name_H-M   'P 1'
#
loop_
_entity.id
_entity.type
_entity.pdbx_description
1 polymer ?
#
loop_
_entity_poly.entity_id
_entity_poly.type
_entity_poly.pdbx_seq_one_letter_code
_entity_poly.pdbx_strand_id
1 'polypeptide(L)'
;MTDKRMHKIPGHNDVKWDDKNSDKFRGAVKETGIGFMGYDYDSATEQFKVFLHYDQLYYWKYAEVSKLGKGFVDGEFWGTKCPKCGDKFFPPRVNCWALDDNLEKTEWIKLKEEGVVHTFTIAGWSGKSSLKRLPFVLAYVIVDGCKTAIANELRGIDPWDAEFGMPVKVVWKPKNERQGTVTDWHFEPADGWKPSGMNPEKERMKELCQPVIDWVKTMK
;
A
#
# COMPACT_ATOMS: atom_id res chain seq x y z
N MET A 1 -33.15 17.83 -5.82
CA MET A 1 -32.35 18.14 -4.61
C MET A 1 -31.03 17.40 -4.71
N THR A 2 -29.90 18.09 -4.61
CA THR A 2 -28.58 17.46 -4.56
C THR A 2 -28.27 17.13 -3.10
N ASP A 3 -28.11 15.86 -2.75
CA ASP A 3 -27.75 15.46 -1.38
C ASP A 3 -26.32 15.97 -1.08
N LYS A 4 -26.18 16.76 0.00
CA LYS A 4 -24.90 17.34 0.43
C LYS A 4 -23.84 16.30 0.79
N ARG A 5 -24.23 15.04 1.02
CA ARG A 5 -23.35 13.90 1.32
C ARG A 5 -22.75 13.27 0.07
N MET A 6 -23.26 13.59 -1.12
CA MET A 6 -22.71 13.08 -2.38
C MET A 6 -21.35 13.70 -2.67
N HIS A 7 -20.34 12.85 -2.88
CA HIS A 7 -18.99 13.26 -3.24
C HIS A 7 -18.96 13.97 -4.58
N LYS A 8 -18.22 15.08 -4.64
CA LYS A 8 -18.00 15.82 -5.89
C LYS A 8 -16.73 15.33 -6.55
N ILE A 9 -16.85 14.79 -7.77
CA ILE A 9 -15.71 14.44 -8.61
C ILE A 9 -15.72 15.41 -9.79
N PRO A 10 -14.77 16.36 -9.88
CA PRO A 10 -14.73 17.29 -11.01
C PRO A 10 -14.45 16.54 -12.32
N GLY A 11 -15.02 17.04 -13.42
CA GLY A 11 -14.75 16.53 -14.76
C GLY A 11 -13.28 16.63 -15.11
N HIS A 12 -12.81 15.83 -16.07
CA HIS A 12 -11.40 15.84 -16.46
C HIS A 12 -10.93 17.22 -16.94
N ASN A 13 -11.77 17.93 -17.69
CA ASN A 13 -11.45 19.24 -18.26
C ASN A 13 -11.65 20.41 -17.27
N ASP A 14 -12.23 20.15 -16.10
CA ASP A 14 -12.55 21.19 -15.10
C ASP A 14 -11.40 21.40 -14.09
N VAL A 15 -10.35 20.59 -14.17
CA VAL A 15 -9.21 20.61 -13.25
C VAL A 15 -7.96 21.09 -13.98
N LYS A 16 -7.30 22.10 -13.42
CA LYS A 16 -5.96 22.53 -13.84
C LYS A 16 -4.92 21.73 -13.05
N TRP A 17 -3.94 21.15 -13.75
CA TRP A 17 -2.92 20.29 -13.18
C TRP A 17 -1.58 21.03 -13.11
N ASP A 18 -1.39 21.80 -12.04
CA ASP A 18 -0.20 22.67 -11.88
C ASP A 18 1.10 21.87 -11.64
N ASP A 19 1.00 20.70 -11.01
CA ASP A 19 2.10 19.75 -10.81
C ASP A 19 1.85 18.48 -11.65
N LYS A 20 2.49 18.41 -12.83
CA LYS A 20 2.25 17.36 -13.83
C LYS A 20 3.49 16.47 -14.01
N ASN A 21 3.34 15.20 -13.64
CA ASN A 21 4.38 14.17 -13.74
C ASN A 21 3.97 12.97 -14.62
N SER A 22 2.96 13.14 -15.48
CA SER A 22 2.32 12.04 -16.25
C SER A 22 3.28 11.28 -17.17
N ASP A 23 4.37 11.91 -17.60
CA ASP A 23 5.23 11.38 -18.66
C ASP A 23 6.39 10.53 -18.10
N LYS A 24 6.61 10.55 -16.77
CA LYS A 24 7.65 9.75 -16.11
C LYS A 24 7.47 8.24 -16.31
N PHE A 25 6.24 7.77 -16.45
CA PHE A 25 5.93 6.35 -16.60
C PHE A 25 6.29 5.78 -17.98
N ARG A 26 6.18 6.60 -19.03
CA ARG A 26 6.21 6.10 -20.42
C ARG A 26 7.60 6.15 -21.06
N GLY A 27 8.48 7.05 -20.63
CA GLY A 27 9.74 7.28 -21.33
C GLY A 27 9.50 7.47 -22.84
N ALA A 28 10.13 6.64 -23.67
CA ALA A 28 9.94 6.63 -25.14
C ALA A 28 9.07 5.45 -25.65
N VAL A 29 8.32 4.77 -24.78
CA VAL A 29 7.51 3.61 -25.16
C VAL A 29 6.32 4.07 -26.01
N LYS A 30 6.21 3.51 -27.23
CA LYS A 30 5.06 3.71 -28.13
C LYS A 30 3.95 2.73 -27.73
N GLU A 31 2.73 3.24 -27.54
CA GLU A 31 1.56 2.41 -27.28
C GLU A 31 1.21 1.57 -28.52
N THR A 32 0.98 0.28 -28.30
CA THR A 32 0.66 -0.71 -29.33
C THR A 32 -0.71 -1.37 -29.13
N GLY A 33 -1.35 -1.16 -27.98
CA GLY A 33 -2.63 -1.75 -27.60
C GLY A 33 -2.54 -3.23 -27.22
N ILE A 34 -3.57 -4.00 -27.60
CA ILE A 34 -3.62 -5.45 -27.41
C ILE A 34 -3.11 -6.11 -28.69
N GLY A 35 -2.05 -6.92 -28.61
CA GLY A 35 -1.51 -7.61 -29.78
C GLY A 35 -0.87 -8.95 -29.44
N PHE A 36 -1.16 -9.98 -30.23
CA PHE A 36 -0.40 -11.23 -30.19
C PHE A 36 0.94 -11.02 -30.91
N MET A 37 2.06 -11.18 -30.20
CA MET A 37 3.41 -10.81 -30.65
C MET A 37 4.26 -12.02 -31.06
N GLY A 38 3.62 -13.13 -31.39
CA GLY A 38 4.28 -14.36 -31.83
C GLY A 38 3.97 -15.55 -30.94
N TYR A 39 4.66 -16.66 -31.19
CA TYR A 39 4.51 -17.91 -30.47
C TYR A 39 5.83 -18.68 -30.41
N ASP A 40 6.01 -19.47 -29.34
CA ASP A 40 6.97 -20.56 -29.29
C ASP A 40 6.21 -21.89 -29.45
N TYR A 41 6.85 -22.85 -30.11
CA TYR A 41 6.37 -24.24 -30.14
C TYR A 41 7.52 -25.18 -29.76
N ASP A 42 7.26 -26.06 -28.80
CA ASP A 42 8.16 -27.15 -28.44
C ASP A 42 7.62 -28.46 -29.03
N SER A 43 8.30 -28.97 -30.06
CA SER A 43 7.90 -30.21 -30.72
C SER A 43 8.20 -31.47 -29.90
N ALA A 44 9.10 -31.40 -28.92
CA ALA A 44 9.42 -32.56 -28.07
C ALA A 44 8.31 -32.84 -27.05
N THR A 45 7.60 -31.80 -26.61
CA THR A 45 6.53 -31.88 -25.60
C THR A 45 5.16 -31.43 -26.12
N GLU A 46 5.07 -31.09 -27.40
CA GLU A 46 3.90 -30.54 -28.08
C GLU A 46 3.28 -29.32 -27.39
N GLN A 47 4.12 -28.49 -26.75
CA GLN A 47 3.65 -27.28 -26.06
C GLN A 47 3.63 -26.07 -26.99
N PHE A 48 2.53 -25.32 -26.95
CA PHE A 48 2.36 -24.08 -27.73
C PHE A 48 2.19 -22.90 -26.79
N LYS A 49 3.06 -21.91 -26.91
CA LYS A 49 3.08 -20.73 -26.05
C LYS A 49 2.91 -19.49 -26.91
N VAL A 50 1.87 -18.70 -26.63
CA VAL A 50 1.59 -17.46 -27.36
C VAL A 50 2.04 -16.27 -26.53
N PHE A 51 2.68 -15.31 -27.18
CA PHE A 51 3.03 -14.04 -26.55
C PHE A 51 1.91 -13.02 -26.79
N LEU A 52 1.32 -12.53 -25.71
CA LEU A 52 0.38 -11.42 -25.75
C LEU A 52 1.09 -10.19 -25.19
N HIS A 53 1.21 -9.14 -26.00
CA HIS A 53 1.58 -7.81 -25.53
C HIS A 53 0.30 -7.02 -25.27
N TYR A 54 0.26 -6.38 -24.11
CA TYR A 54 -0.88 -5.61 -23.66
C TYR A 54 -0.38 -4.38 -22.92
N ASP A 55 -0.35 -3.22 -23.60
CA ASP A 55 -0.11 -1.94 -22.97
C ASP A 55 -1.45 -1.26 -22.60
N GLN A 56 -1.72 -1.20 -21.29
CA GLN A 56 -2.90 -0.52 -20.75
C GLN A 56 -2.43 0.66 -19.90
N LEU A 57 -2.63 1.89 -20.38
CA LEU A 57 -2.54 3.05 -19.50
C LEU A 57 -3.81 3.14 -18.64
N TYR A 58 -3.69 2.78 -17.38
CA TYR A 58 -4.72 2.99 -16.37
C TYR A 58 -4.35 4.19 -15.49
N TYR A 59 -5.27 5.15 -15.35
CA TYR A 59 -5.15 6.23 -14.38
C TYR A 59 -6.34 6.18 -13.42
N TRP A 60 -6.09 6.51 -12.16
CA TRP A 60 -7.13 6.68 -11.15
C TRP A 60 -7.09 8.09 -10.56
N LYS A 61 -8.19 8.53 -9.96
CA LYS A 61 -8.26 9.80 -9.25
C LYS A 61 -8.65 9.54 -7.80
N TYR A 62 -7.91 10.13 -6.88
CA TYR A 62 -8.28 10.13 -5.46
C TYR A 62 -9.45 11.09 -5.14
N ALA A 63 -9.86 11.95 -6.08
CA ALA A 63 -10.99 12.87 -5.93
C ALA A 63 -10.93 13.67 -4.61
N GLU A 64 -11.96 13.64 -3.78
CA GLU A 64 -12.02 14.40 -2.52
C GLU A 64 -10.97 13.96 -1.48
N VAL A 65 -10.36 12.77 -1.65
CA VAL A 65 -9.24 12.30 -0.79
C VAL A 65 -7.85 12.56 -1.41
N SER A 66 -7.74 13.38 -2.46
CA SER A 66 -6.46 13.66 -3.14
C SER A 66 -5.37 14.25 -2.25
N LYS A 67 -5.72 14.88 -1.11
CA LYS A 67 -4.74 15.34 -0.12
C LYS A 67 -3.90 14.18 0.45
N LEU A 68 -4.43 12.96 0.47
CA LEU A 68 -3.66 11.76 0.84
C LEU A 68 -2.44 11.57 -0.07
N GLY A 69 -2.68 11.51 -1.38
CA GLY A 69 -1.61 11.31 -2.36
C GLY A 69 -0.61 12.46 -2.37
N LYS A 70 -1.07 13.71 -2.27
CA LYS A 70 -0.17 14.86 -2.16
C LYS A 70 0.67 14.82 -0.88
N GLY A 71 0.05 14.44 0.24
CA GLY A 71 0.74 14.20 1.51
C GLY A 71 1.84 13.17 1.36
N PHE A 72 1.58 12.05 0.70
CA PHE A 72 2.60 11.03 0.45
C PHE A 72 3.79 11.56 -0.37
N VAL A 73 3.57 12.39 -1.39
CA VAL A 73 4.67 13.06 -2.11
C VAL A 73 5.47 13.97 -1.18
N ASP A 74 4.79 14.73 -0.32
CA ASP A 74 5.42 15.70 0.58
C ASP A 74 6.11 15.04 1.78
N GLY A 75 5.82 13.76 2.07
CA GLY A 75 6.26 13.09 3.28
C GLY A 75 5.46 13.53 4.49
N GLU A 76 4.14 13.64 4.32
CA GLU A 76 3.21 13.98 5.37
C GLU A 76 2.08 12.95 5.44
N PHE A 77 1.80 12.48 6.65
CA PHE A 77 0.69 11.58 6.92
C PHE A 77 -0.60 12.37 7.20
N TRP A 78 -1.58 12.29 6.30
CA TRP A 78 -2.87 12.97 6.42
C TRP A 78 -4.03 11.98 6.56
N GLY A 79 -4.85 12.18 7.59
CA GLY A 79 -6.11 11.47 7.78
C GLY A 79 -7.28 12.43 7.89
N THR A 80 -8.45 11.92 8.27
CA THR A 80 -9.62 12.76 8.54
C THR A 80 -10.21 12.46 9.91
N LYS A 81 -10.89 13.45 10.50
CA LYS A 81 -11.56 13.34 11.80
C LYS A 81 -13.02 13.74 11.67
N CYS A 82 -13.93 12.96 12.25
CA CYS A 82 -15.32 13.38 12.38
C CYS A 82 -15.43 14.51 13.42
N PRO A 83 -15.99 15.69 13.09
CA PRO A 83 -16.15 16.78 14.05
C PRO A 83 -17.19 16.47 15.13
N LYS A 84 -18.08 15.49 14.90
CA LYS A 84 -19.17 15.13 15.81
C LYS A 84 -18.76 14.08 16.86
N CYS A 85 -18.30 12.89 16.43
CA CYS A 85 -17.91 11.82 17.34
C CYS A 85 -16.41 11.81 17.70
N GLY A 86 -15.58 12.54 16.94
CA GLY A 86 -14.14 12.62 17.18
C GLY A 86 -13.32 11.46 16.62
N ASP A 87 -13.95 10.44 16.02
CA ASP A 87 -13.24 9.32 15.36
C ASP A 87 -12.26 9.86 14.30
N LYS A 88 -11.04 9.32 14.31
CA LYS A 88 -9.99 9.58 13.30
C LYS A 88 -9.92 8.42 12.32
N PHE A 89 -9.69 8.70 11.04
CA PHE A 89 -9.65 7.70 9.97
C PHE A 89 -8.35 7.78 9.17
N PHE A 90 -7.74 6.61 8.98
CA PHE A 90 -6.65 6.39 8.03
C PHE A 90 -6.76 4.97 7.45
N PRO A 91 -6.90 4.80 6.12
CA PRO A 91 -6.98 5.82 5.09
C PRO A 91 -8.14 6.82 5.31
N PRO A 92 -7.99 8.08 4.87
CA PRO A 92 -8.99 9.11 5.08
C PRO A 92 -10.31 8.74 4.40
N ARG A 93 -11.40 9.06 5.07
CA ARG A 93 -12.76 9.02 4.51
C ARG A 93 -13.26 10.43 4.34
N VAL A 94 -14.13 10.70 3.38
CA VAL A 94 -14.77 12.03 3.27
C VAL A 94 -15.84 12.19 4.35
N ASN A 95 -16.63 11.15 4.61
CA ASN A 95 -17.73 11.14 5.56
C ASN A 95 -17.48 10.13 6.68
N CYS A 96 -18.04 10.42 7.85
CA CYS A 96 -18.10 9.49 8.96
C CYS A 96 -18.89 8.24 8.55
N TRP A 97 -18.57 7.11 9.17
CA TRP A 97 -19.32 5.85 9.02
C TRP A 97 -20.54 5.73 9.92
N ALA A 98 -20.63 6.55 10.97
CA ALA A 98 -21.65 6.41 12.00
C ALA A 98 -22.97 6.98 11.48
N LEU A 99 -24.02 6.16 11.52
CA LEU A 99 -25.37 6.57 11.13
C LEU A 99 -25.94 7.60 12.11
N ASP A 100 -25.60 7.50 13.39
CA ASP A 100 -25.98 8.48 14.43
C ASP A 100 -25.33 9.85 14.20
N ASP A 101 -24.21 9.87 13.49
CA ASP A 101 -23.57 11.11 13.02
C ASP A 101 -24.18 11.64 11.72
N ASN A 102 -25.21 10.97 11.18
CA ASN A 102 -25.79 11.26 9.87
C ASN A 102 -24.74 11.35 8.75
N LEU A 103 -23.70 10.51 8.84
CA LEU A 103 -22.58 10.48 7.90
C LEU A 103 -21.91 11.86 7.77
N GLU A 104 -21.67 12.54 8.89
CA GLU A 104 -21.10 13.89 8.93
C GLU A 104 -19.81 14.00 8.10
N LYS A 105 -19.60 15.15 7.45
CA LYS A 105 -18.39 15.35 6.65
C LYS A 105 -17.20 15.52 7.59
N THR A 106 -16.14 14.76 7.33
CA THR A 106 -14.93 14.77 8.14
C THR A 106 -13.99 15.91 7.74
N GLU A 107 -13.12 16.30 8.66
CA GLU A 107 -12.15 17.36 8.50
C GLU A 107 -10.73 16.79 8.41
N TRP A 108 -9.87 17.39 7.58
CA TRP A 108 -8.49 16.95 7.42
C TRP A 108 -7.67 17.22 8.67
N ILE A 109 -6.92 16.22 9.11
CA ILE A 109 -5.97 16.32 10.22
C ILE A 109 -4.62 15.73 9.83
N LYS A 110 -3.54 16.34 10.30
CA LYS A 110 -2.20 15.77 10.19
C LYS A 110 -2.07 14.70 11.27
N LEU A 111 -1.70 13.50 10.86
CA LEU A 111 -1.51 12.37 11.76
C LEU A 111 -0.04 12.29 12.18
N LYS A 112 0.19 11.65 13.32
CA LYS A 112 1.54 11.23 13.69
C LYS A 112 1.99 10.05 12.85
N GLU A 113 3.30 9.95 12.66
CA GLU A 113 3.96 8.89 11.88
C GLU A 113 4.28 7.66 12.75
N GLU A 114 3.37 7.32 13.65
CA GLU A 114 3.50 6.22 14.62
C GLU A 114 2.20 5.40 14.66
N GLY A 115 2.31 4.12 15.01
CA GLY A 115 1.16 3.24 15.08
C GLY A 115 1.42 1.97 15.87
N VAL A 116 0.39 1.13 15.92
CA VAL A 116 0.43 -0.16 16.59
C VAL A 116 -0.05 -1.25 15.65
N VAL A 117 0.70 -2.36 15.55
CA VAL A 117 0.30 -3.52 14.75
C VAL A 117 -0.98 -4.11 15.33
N HIS A 118 -2.05 -4.08 14.54
CA HIS A 118 -3.34 -4.68 14.90
C HIS A 118 -3.41 -6.15 14.51
N THR A 119 -2.91 -6.49 13.32
CA THR A 119 -2.75 -7.86 12.85
C THR A 119 -1.71 -7.92 11.74
N PHE A 120 -1.18 -9.10 11.42
CA PHE A 120 -0.21 -9.27 10.34
C PHE A 120 -0.28 -10.65 9.71
N THR A 121 0.39 -10.81 8.58
CA THR A 121 0.64 -12.10 7.94
C THR A 121 2.07 -12.15 7.41
N ILE A 122 2.66 -13.35 7.41
CA ILE A 122 3.93 -13.63 6.76
C ILE A 122 3.64 -14.10 5.34
N ALA A 123 3.94 -13.26 4.35
CA ALA A 123 3.74 -13.59 2.95
C ALA A 123 4.87 -14.49 2.45
N GLY A 124 4.54 -15.76 2.15
CA GLY A 124 5.44 -16.71 1.48
C GLY A 124 5.39 -16.65 -0.06
N TRP A 125 4.45 -15.90 -0.62
CA TRP A 125 4.29 -15.70 -2.07
C TRP A 125 3.77 -14.29 -2.37
N SER A 126 4.14 -13.73 -3.52
CA SER A 126 3.69 -12.39 -3.95
C SER A 126 3.76 -12.23 -5.48
N GLY A 127 3.37 -11.06 -5.97
CA GLY A 127 3.56 -10.69 -7.38
C GLY A 127 5.05 -10.58 -7.75
N LYS A 128 5.35 -10.69 -9.05
CA LYS A 128 6.71 -10.75 -9.60
C LYS A 128 7.67 -9.67 -9.06
N SER A 129 7.18 -8.44 -8.89
CA SER A 129 7.97 -7.30 -8.38
C SER A 129 8.44 -7.43 -6.94
N SER A 130 7.85 -8.35 -6.16
CA SER A 130 8.11 -8.50 -4.72
C SER A 130 8.75 -9.83 -4.36
N LEU A 131 8.93 -10.74 -5.32
CA LEU A 131 9.43 -12.09 -5.08
C LEU A 131 10.79 -12.10 -4.38
N LYS A 132 11.72 -11.23 -4.79
CA LYS A 132 13.08 -11.15 -4.20
C LYS A 132 13.10 -10.68 -2.73
N ARG A 133 11.97 -10.18 -2.21
CA ARG A 133 11.83 -9.71 -0.82
C ARG A 133 11.11 -10.72 0.07
N LEU A 134 10.72 -11.88 -0.45
CA LEU A 134 10.03 -12.90 0.33
C LEU A 134 10.99 -13.65 1.27
N PRO A 135 10.47 -14.20 2.39
CA PRO A 135 9.19 -13.86 2.98
C PRO A 135 9.22 -12.45 3.60
N PHE A 136 8.12 -11.71 3.51
CA PHE A 136 7.97 -10.40 4.16
C PHE A 136 6.70 -10.34 5.00
N VAL A 137 6.65 -9.40 5.94
CA VAL A 137 5.48 -9.19 6.80
C VAL A 137 4.58 -8.13 6.18
N LEU A 138 3.31 -8.47 5.97
CA LEU A 138 2.25 -7.50 5.67
C LEU A 138 1.47 -7.25 6.95
N ALA A 139 1.49 -6.02 7.45
CA ALA A 139 0.85 -5.65 8.72
C ALA A 139 -0.32 -4.69 8.47
N TYR A 140 -1.40 -4.91 9.21
CA TYR A 140 -2.46 -3.94 9.42
C TYR A 140 -2.13 -3.15 10.68
N VAL A 141 -1.92 -1.85 10.54
CA VAL A 141 -1.49 -0.97 11.62
C VAL A 141 -2.56 0.08 11.90
N ILE A 142 -2.85 0.29 13.18
CA ILE A 142 -3.65 1.41 13.67
C ILE A 142 -2.69 2.59 13.86
N VAL A 143 -2.72 3.55 12.93
CA VAL A 143 -1.85 4.74 12.95
C VAL A 143 -2.48 5.83 13.81
N ASP A 144 -1.69 6.45 14.69
CA ASP A 144 -2.11 7.56 15.55
C ASP A 144 -3.47 7.31 16.25
N GLY A 145 -3.74 6.08 16.67
CA GLY A 145 -5.02 5.72 17.31
C GLY A 145 -6.27 5.91 16.43
N CYS A 146 -6.12 5.87 15.10
CA CYS A 146 -7.25 5.89 14.18
C CYS A 146 -8.20 4.70 14.40
N LYS A 147 -9.46 4.88 14.03
CA LYS A 147 -10.50 3.85 14.15
C LYS A 147 -10.32 2.69 13.18
N THR A 148 -9.52 2.90 12.13
CA THR A 148 -9.26 1.93 11.07
C THR A 148 -7.77 1.58 11.02
N ALA A 149 -7.49 0.35 10.59
CA ALA A 149 -6.13 -0.08 10.29
C ALA A 149 -5.83 0.04 8.78
N ILE A 150 -4.57 0.29 8.45
CA ILE A 150 -4.06 0.31 7.08
C ILE A 150 -3.05 -0.82 6.88
N ALA A 151 -3.18 -1.54 5.76
CA ALA A 151 -2.21 -2.54 5.35
C ALA A 151 -0.97 -1.87 4.73
N ASN A 152 0.21 -2.19 5.24
CA ASN A 152 1.47 -1.95 4.54
C ASN A 152 2.54 -2.94 5.00
N GLU A 153 3.65 -2.99 4.29
CA GLU A 153 4.78 -3.85 4.63
C GLU A 153 5.44 -3.40 5.93
N LEU A 154 5.76 -4.35 6.80
CA LEU A 154 6.61 -4.16 7.97
C LEU A 154 8.02 -4.67 7.63
N ARG A 155 9.00 -3.77 7.67
CA ARG A 155 10.41 -4.02 7.32
C ARG A 155 11.31 -3.89 8.54
N GLY A 156 12.57 -4.30 8.37
CA GLY A 156 13.58 -4.19 9.43
C GLY A 156 13.34 -5.15 10.59
N ILE A 157 12.65 -6.27 10.34
CA ILE A 157 12.33 -7.29 11.33
C ILE A 157 12.35 -8.66 10.67
N ASP A 158 12.73 -9.69 11.42
CA ASP A 158 12.54 -11.07 11.00
C ASP A 158 11.03 -11.42 10.98
N PRO A 159 10.54 -12.21 10.01
CA PRO A 159 9.09 -12.45 9.89
C PRO A 159 8.44 -13.05 11.15
N TRP A 160 9.15 -13.92 11.87
CA TRP A 160 8.68 -14.56 13.11
C TRP A 160 8.74 -13.65 14.34
N ASP A 161 9.32 -12.46 14.22
CA ASP A 161 9.40 -11.48 15.31
C ASP A 161 8.28 -10.44 15.27
N ALA A 162 7.47 -10.40 14.21
CA ALA A 162 6.27 -9.57 14.19
C ALA A 162 5.29 -9.99 15.29
N GLU A 163 4.76 -9.02 16.02
CA GLU A 163 3.91 -9.25 17.19
C GLU A 163 2.67 -8.36 17.17
N PHE A 164 1.55 -8.89 17.66
CA PHE A 164 0.37 -8.08 17.92
C PHE A 164 0.69 -7.00 18.96
N GLY A 165 0.24 -5.78 18.72
CA GLY A 165 0.45 -4.67 19.65
C GLY A 165 1.84 -4.04 19.59
N MET A 166 2.76 -4.51 18.74
CA MET A 166 4.09 -3.88 18.65
C MET A 166 3.97 -2.44 18.11
N PRO A 167 4.69 -1.47 18.70
CA PRO A 167 4.76 -0.11 18.20
C PRO A 167 5.60 -0.06 16.93
N VAL A 168 5.14 0.73 15.96
CA VAL A 168 5.81 0.94 14.68
C VAL A 168 5.90 2.43 14.36
N LYS A 169 6.86 2.76 13.51
CA LYS A 169 7.03 4.08 12.90
C LYS A 169 6.85 3.99 11.38
N VAL A 170 6.46 5.11 10.76
CA VAL A 170 6.43 5.25 9.31
C VAL A 170 7.82 5.62 8.82
N VAL A 171 8.27 4.95 7.76
CA VAL A 171 9.52 5.26 7.07
C VAL A 171 9.23 5.55 5.61
N TRP A 172 9.73 6.69 5.13
CA TRP A 172 9.47 7.19 3.79
C TRP A 172 10.59 6.82 2.83
N LYS A 173 10.24 6.55 1.57
CA LYS A 173 11.19 6.60 0.45
C LYS A 173 11.84 7.99 0.32
N PRO A 174 13.00 8.11 -0.36
CA PRO A 174 13.54 9.39 -0.78
C PRO A 174 12.50 10.24 -1.53
N LYS A 175 12.49 11.57 -1.29
CA LYS A 175 11.45 12.47 -1.82
C LYS A 175 11.28 12.39 -3.35
N ASN A 176 12.36 12.21 -4.08
CA ASN A 176 12.37 12.09 -5.55
C ASN A 176 11.79 10.78 -6.09
N GLU A 177 11.61 9.76 -5.24
CA GLU A 177 11.06 8.45 -5.62
C GLU A 177 9.56 8.32 -5.32
N ARG A 178 8.98 9.25 -4.55
CA ARG A 178 7.58 9.23 -4.12
C ARG A 178 6.63 9.56 -5.27
N GLN A 179 5.54 8.82 -5.37
CA GLN A 179 4.55 8.88 -6.46
C GLN A 179 3.12 9.23 -5.98
N GLY A 180 2.95 9.56 -4.71
CA GLY A 180 1.65 9.77 -4.08
C GLY A 180 0.90 8.47 -3.79
N THR A 181 1.62 7.36 -3.55
CA THR A 181 1.04 6.02 -3.39
C THR A 181 1.37 5.39 -2.04
N VAL A 182 0.62 4.36 -1.65
CA VAL A 182 0.86 3.59 -0.41
C VAL A 182 2.25 2.94 -0.36
N THR A 183 2.92 2.79 -1.51
CA THR A 183 4.28 2.24 -1.58
C THR A 183 5.38 3.28 -1.35
N ASP A 184 5.04 4.56 -1.17
CA ASP A 184 6.02 5.62 -0.90
C ASP A 184 6.57 5.56 0.54
N TRP A 185 5.98 4.71 1.37
CA TRP A 185 6.34 4.50 2.75
C TRP A 185 6.09 3.04 3.13
N HIS A 186 6.68 2.63 4.26
CA HIS A 186 6.48 1.33 4.89
C HIS A 186 6.53 1.51 6.42
N PHE A 187 6.23 0.45 7.17
CA PHE A 187 6.39 0.44 8.62
C PHE A 187 7.73 -0.20 9.00
N GLU A 188 8.33 0.30 10.07
CA GLU A 188 9.43 -0.35 10.79
C GLU A 188 9.11 -0.37 12.29
N PRO A 189 9.73 -1.27 13.08
CA PRO A 189 9.62 -1.22 14.54
C PRO A 189 9.96 0.18 15.08
N ALA A 190 9.23 0.62 16.10
CA ALA A 190 9.55 1.87 16.79
C ALA A 190 10.95 1.78 17.44
N ASP A 191 11.61 2.92 17.58
CA ASP A 191 12.97 2.97 18.12
C ASP A 191 13.04 2.38 19.53
N GLY A 192 13.99 1.47 19.74
CA GLY A 192 14.19 0.78 21.02
C GLY A 192 13.24 -0.38 21.30
N TRP A 193 12.26 -0.65 20.45
CA TRP A 193 11.43 -1.86 20.58
C TRP A 193 12.26 -3.12 20.33
N LYS A 194 11.96 -4.19 21.07
CA LYS A 194 12.59 -5.50 20.93
C LYS A 194 11.51 -6.59 20.93
N PRO A 195 11.65 -7.62 20.07
CA PRO A 195 10.72 -8.74 20.07
C PRO A 195 10.81 -9.54 21.38
N SER A 196 9.73 -10.23 21.72
CA SER A 196 9.75 -11.27 22.75
C SER A 196 10.72 -12.39 22.39
N GLY A 197 11.22 -13.11 23.40
CA GLY A 197 12.15 -14.22 23.18
C GLY A 197 11.56 -15.34 22.32
N MET A 198 12.43 -16.19 21.78
CA MET A 198 12.02 -17.36 21.00
C MET A 198 11.10 -18.26 21.83
N ASN A 199 10.04 -18.71 21.18
CA ASN A 199 9.08 -19.66 21.71
C ASN A 199 8.75 -20.70 20.62
N PRO A 200 8.06 -21.80 20.96
CA PRO A 200 7.78 -22.86 19.98
C PRO A 200 7.03 -22.38 18.72
N GLU A 201 6.18 -21.36 18.84
CA GLU A 201 5.45 -20.80 17.69
C GLU A 201 6.38 -19.98 16.79
N LYS A 202 7.30 -19.19 17.35
CA LYS A 202 8.33 -18.48 16.57
C LYS A 202 9.27 -19.43 15.86
N GLU A 203 9.70 -20.51 16.51
CA GLU A 203 10.52 -21.55 15.85
C GLU A 203 9.74 -22.20 14.70
N ARG A 204 8.46 -22.54 14.91
CA ARG A 204 7.59 -23.06 13.84
C ARG A 204 7.48 -22.09 12.66
N MET A 205 7.24 -20.80 12.92
CA MET A 205 7.16 -19.78 11.86
C MET A 205 8.47 -19.65 11.09
N LYS A 206 9.61 -19.71 11.79
CA LYS A 206 10.94 -19.68 11.20
C LYS A 206 11.19 -20.90 10.29
N GLU A 207 10.85 -22.09 10.73
CA GLU A 207 10.93 -23.31 9.92
C GLU A 207 10.05 -23.20 8.66
N LEU A 208 8.82 -22.68 8.78
CA LEU A 208 7.92 -22.46 7.64
C LEU A 208 8.43 -21.40 6.65
N CYS A 209 9.20 -20.42 7.12
CA CYS A 209 9.83 -19.41 6.27
C CYS A 209 11.02 -19.98 5.47
N GLN A 210 11.69 -21.01 5.98
CA GLN A 210 12.95 -21.50 5.42
C GLN A 210 12.85 -21.95 3.95
N PRO A 211 11.84 -22.73 3.51
CA PRO A 211 11.70 -23.10 2.11
C PRO A 211 11.54 -21.90 1.18
N VAL A 212 10.84 -20.85 1.63
CA VAL A 212 10.66 -19.62 0.87
C VAL A 212 11.99 -18.88 0.74
N ILE A 213 12.73 -18.75 1.83
CA ILE A 213 14.06 -18.13 1.85
C ILE A 213 15.00 -18.85 0.88
N ASP A 214 15.02 -20.18 0.90
CA ASP A 214 15.89 -20.97 0.04
C ASP A 214 15.48 -20.89 -1.42
N TRP A 215 14.18 -20.91 -1.71
CA TRP A 215 13.67 -20.66 -3.06
C TRP A 215 14.07 -19.27 -3.58
N VAL A 216 13.99 -18.24 -2.73
CA VAL A 216 14.36 -16.87 -3.11
C VAL A 216 15.83 -16.76 -3.51
N LYS A 217 16.73 -17.48 -2.84
CA LYS A 217 18.16 -17.55 -3.21
C LYS A 217 18.41 -18.17 -4.60
N THR A 218 17.50 -19.01 -5.09
CA THR A 218 17.60 -19.62 -6.43
C THR A 218 17.18 -18.68 -7.55
N MET A 219 16.48 -17.58 -7.23
CA MET A 219 16.01 -16.62 -8.23
C MET A 219 17.17 -15.75 -8.75
N LYS A 220 17.40 -15.80 -10.07
CA LYS A 220 18.36 -14.94 -10.78
C LYS A 220 17.90 -13.48 -10.81
#